data_AF-A0A376M6M8-F1
#
_entry.id   AF-A0A376M6M8-F1
#
_cell.length_a   1.000
_cell.length_b   1.000
_cell.length_c   1.000
_cell.angle_alpha   90.00
_cell.angle_beta   90.00
_cell.angle_gamma   90.00
#
_symmetry.space_group_name_H-M   'P 1'
#
loop_
_entity.id
_entity.type
_entity.pdbx_description
1 polymer ?
#
loop_
_entity_poly.entity_id
_entity_poly.type
_entity_poly.pdbx_seq_one_letter_code
_entity_poly.pdbx_strand_id
1 'polypeptide(L)'
;MKTGPLNESELEWLDDILTKYNTDHAILDVAELDGLLTAVLSSPQEIEPAQWLVAVWGGADYVPRWASEKEMTRFMNLAFQHMADTAERLNEFPEQFEQLFGLREVDGSELTIVEEWCFGYMRGVALSD
;
A
#
# COMPACT_ATOMS: atom_id res chain seq x y z
N MET A 1 18.18 7.38 9.70
CA MET A 1 18.10 8.06 8.39
C MET A 1 16.65 8.00 7.96
N LYS A 2 15.99 9.12 7.67
CA LYS A 2 14.76 9.08 6.88
C LYS A 2 15.20 8.56 5.50
N THR A 3 14.91 7.31 5.20
CA THR A 3 14.96 6.79 3.84
C THR A 3 13.84 7.51 3.11
N GLY A 4 14.15 8.27 2.06
CA GLY A 4 13.16 9.06 1.32
C GLY A 4 12.09 8.19 0.65
N PRO A 5 11.28 8.76 -0.27
CA PRO A 5 10.25 8.00 -0.97
C PRO A 5 10.81 6.77 -1.68
N LEU A 6 9.96 5.77 -1.86
CA LEU A 6 10.28 4.62 -2.70
C LEU A 6 10.63 5.09 -4.11
N ASN A 7 11.66 4.48 -4.70
CA ASN A 7 11.96 4.68 -6.11
C ASN A 7 11.15 3.74 -7.00
N GLU A 8 11.17 3.98 -8.31
CA GLU A 8 10.43 3.20 -9.31
C GLU A 8 10.68 1.68 -9.21
N SER A 9 11.94 1.25 -9.06
CA SER A 9 12.27 -0.18 -8.94
C SER A 9 11.81 -0.81 -7.62
N GLU A 10 11.60 -0.01 -6.58
CA GLU A 10 11.04 -0.48 -5.31
C GLU A 10 9.52 -0.60 -5.38
N LEU A 11 8.85 0.33 -6.08
CA LEU A 11 7.42 0.28 -6.37
C LEU A 11 7.09 -0.90 -7.28
N GLU A 12 7.82 -1.08 -8.38
CA GLU A 12 7.68 -2.25 -9.28
C GLU A 12 7.87 -3.56 -8.51
N TRP A 13 8.85 -3.62 -7.61
CA TRP A 13 9.06 -4.83 -6.81
C TRP A 13 7.92 -5.10 -5.82
N LEU A 14 7.30 -4.06 -5.25
CA LEU A 14 6.10 -4.22 -4.42
C LEU A 14 4.94 -4.76 -5.24
N ASP A 15 4.69 -4.21 -6.43
CA ASP A 15 3.66 -4.70 -7.35
C ASP A 15 3.87 -6.16 -7.74
N ASP A 16 5.11 -6.53 -8.07
CA ASP A 16 5.47 -7.92 -8.38
C ASP A 16 5.18 -8.85 -7.20
N ILE A 17 5.47 -8.42 -5.97
CA ILE A 17 5.22 -9.22 -4.76
C ILE A 17 3.74 -9.33 -4.43
N LEU A 18 2.98 -8.26 -4.54
CA LEU A 18 1.54 -8.27 -4.35
C LEU A 18 0.89 -9.20 -5.40
N THR A 19 1.28 -9.07 -6.67
CA THR A 19 0.84 -9.94 -7.77
C THR A 19 1.20 -11.40 -7.52
N LYS A 20 2.43 -11.69 -7.09
CA LYS A 20 2.91 -13.06 -6.83
C LYS A 20 2.07 -13.79 -5.77
N TYR A 21 1.64 -13.07 -4.74
CA TYR A 21 0.88 -13.61 -3.61
C TYR A 21 -0.61 -13.31 -3.68
N ASN A 22 -1.08 -12.76 -4.80
CA ASN A 22 -2.44 -12.27 -4.92
C ASN A 22 -3.46 -13.40 -4.74
N THR A 23 -4.57 -13.06 -4.09
CA THR A 23 -5.78 -13.87 -3.95
C THR A 23 -6.99 -12.95 -4.07
N ASP A 24 -8.18 -13.50 -4.23
CA ASP A 24 -9.42 -12.70 -4.27
C ASP A 24 -9.66 -11.84 -3.00
N HIS A 25 -8.86 -12.05 -1.94
CA HIS A 25 -8.95 -11.32 -0.67
C HIS A 25 -7.85 -10.28 -0.48
N ALA A 26 -6.69 -10.45 -1.13
CA ALA A 26 -5.56 -9.55 -0.99
C ALA A 26 -5.82 -8.22 -1.70
N ILE A 27 -5.03 -7.21 -1.38
CA ILE A 27 -4.94 -6.00 -2.19
C ILE A 27 -4.26 -6.33 -3.53
N LEU A 28 -4.61 -5.60 -4.57
CA LEU A 28 -4.18 -5.90 -5.94
C LEU A 28 -2.76 -5.40 -6.23
N ASP A 29 -2.47 -4.15 -5.88
CA ASP A 29 -1.26 -3.45 -6.31
C ASP A 29 -0.83 -2.38 -5.28
N VAL A 30 0.23 -1.65 -5.62
CA VAL A 30 0.80 -0.59 -4.80
C VAL A 30 -0.13 0.63 -4.68
N ALA A 31 -1.04 0.85 -5.63
CA ALA A 31 -2.04 1.91 -5.54
C ALA A 31 -3.09 1.59 -4.46
N GLU A 32 -3.56 0.34 -4.39
CA GLU A 32 -4.41 -0.14 -3.29
C GLU A 32 -3.65 -0.11 -1.94
N LEU A 33 -2.36 -0.44 -1.94
CA LEU A 33 -1.53 -0.31 -0.73
C LEU A 33 -1.43 1.14 -0.25
N ASP A 34 -1.21 2.09 -1.16
CA ASP A 34 -1.13 3.52 -0.87
C ASP A 34 -2.44 4.04 -0.26
N GLY A 35 -3.58 3.66 -0.85
CA GLY A 35 -4.91 3.99 -0.32
C GLY A 35 -5.10 3.44 1.10
N LEU A 36 -4.77 2.17 1.32
CA LEU A 36 -4.85 1.52 2.62
C LEU A 36 -4.00 2.24 3.68
N LEU A 37 -2.73 2.51 3.39
CA LEU A 37 -1.83 3.18 4.31
C LEU A 37 -2.26 4.64 4.57
N THR A 38 -2.76 5.33 3.55
CA THR A 38 -3.31 6.69 3.72
C THR A 38 -4.50 6.69 4.67
N ALA A 39 -5.43 5.74 4.54
CA ALA A 39 -6.55 5.61 5.48
C ALA A 39 -6.08 5.28 6.90
N VAL A 40 -5.12 4.36 7.05
CA VAL A 40 -4.51 4.02 8.35
C VAL A 40 -3.91 5.25 9.02
N LEU A 41 -3.17 6.06 8.28
CA LEU A 41 -2.48 7.26 8.79
C LEU A 41 -3.41 8.44 9.06
N SER A 42 -4.53 8.54 8.32
CA SER A 42 -5.52 9.61 8.48
C SER A 42 -6.66 9.25 9.44
N SER A 43 -6.63 8.03 10.00
CA SER A 43 -7.63 7.55 10.96
C SER A 43 -7.66 8.40 12.23
N PRO A 44 -8.85 8.67 12.80
CA PRO A 44 -8.97 9.34 14.11
C PRO A 44 -8.55 8.46 15.29
N GLN A 45 -8.40 7.14 15.07
CA GLN A 45 -7.95 6.16 16.06
C GLN A 45 -6.63 5.53 15.60
N GLU A 46 -5.76 5.23 16.57
CA GLU A 46 -4.52 4.49 16.29
C GLU A 46 -4.84 3.06 15.83
N ILE A 47 -4.30 2.67 14.68
CA ILE A 47 -4.41 1.32 14.13
C ILE A 47 -3.05 0.66 14.27
N GLU A 48 -3.01 -0.48 14.96
CA GLU A 48 -1.78 -1.22 15.20
C GLU A 48 -1.21 -1.77 13.88
N PRO A 49 0.13 -1.79 13.69
CA PRO A 49 0.71 -2.27 12.46
C PRO A 49 0.27 -3.68 12.05
N ALA A 50 0.08 -4.56 13.02
CA ALA A 50 -0.39 -5.91 12.78
C ALA A 50 -1.77 -5.97 12.11
N GLN A 51 -2.65 -4.99 12.35
CA GLN A 51 -3.99 -4.96 11.77
C GLN A 51 -3.92 -4.68 10.26
N TRP A 52 -3.24 -3.61 9.84
CA TRP A 52 -3.17 -3.27 8.42
C TRP A 52 -2.29 -4.25 7.64
N LEU A 53 -1.22 -4.78 8.23
CA LEU A 53 -0.38 -5.79 7.60
C LEU A 53 -1.14 -7.06 7.26
N VAL A 54 -2.10 -7.45 8.11
CA VAL A 54 -3.00 -8.57 7.85
C VAL A 54 -4.09 -8.19 6.84
N ALA A 55 -4.58 -6.95 6.90
CA ALA A 55 -5.58 -6.44 5.97
C ALA A 55 -5.10 -6.39 4.50
N VAL A 56 -3.79 -6.13 4.28
CA VAL A 56 -3.14 -6.24 2.95
C VAL A 56 -3.47 -7.57 2.28
N TRP A 57 -3.49 -8.66 3.04
CA TRP A 57 -3.73 -10.00 2.50
C TRP A 57 -5.19 -10.44 2.58
N GLY A 58 -6.06 -9.61 3.17
CA GLY A 58 -7.48 -9.91 3.34
C GLY A 58 -7.82 -10.71 4.61
N GLY A 59 -6.90 -10.80 5.57
CA GLY A 59 -7.12 -11.49 6.85
C GLY A 59 -5.99 -12.45 7.22
N ALA A 60 -5.97 -12.87 8.49
CA ALA A 60 -4.86 -13.64 9.06
C ALA A 60 -4.68 -15.00 8.37
N ASP A 61 -5.77 -15.58 7.86
CA ASP A 61 -5.78 -16.85 7.15
C ASP A 61 -5.22 -16.75 5.72
N TYR A 62 -5.09 -15.54 5.18
CA TYR A 62 -4.65 -15.27 3.81
C TYR A 62 -3.22 -14.71 3.74
N VAL A 63 -2.57 -14.49 4.89
CA VAL A 63 -1.16 -14.07 4.93
C VAL A 63 -0.30 -15.09 4.16
N PRO A 64 0.51 -14.66 3.19
CA PRO A 64 1.19 -15.57 2.29
C PRO A 64 2.26 -16.39 3.01
N ARG A 65 2.47 -17.60 2.50
CA ARG A 65 3.67 -18.37 2.81
C ARG A 65 4.82 -17.83 1.97
N TRP A 66 5.56 -16.89 2.54
CA TRP A 66 6.73 -16.29 1.91
C TRP A 66 7.74 -17.34 1.44
N ALA A 67 8.26 -17.15 0.23
CA ALA A 67 9.30 -18.00 -0.33
C ALA A 67 10.59 -17.97 0.49
N SER A 68 10.85 -16.87 1.21
CA SER A 68 11.94 -16.74 2.17
C SER A 68 11.70 -15.61 3.16
N GLU A 69 12.38 -15.67 4.32
CA GLU A 69 12.40 -14.59 5.30
C GLU A 69 12.94 -13.28 4.71
N LYS A 70 13.90 -13.35 3.78
CA LYS A 70 14.45 -12.18 3.09
C LYS A 70 13.39 -11.46 2.26
N GLU A 71 12.51 -12.20 1.59
CA GLU A 71 11.45 -11.64 0.78
C GLU A 71 10.40 -10.95 1.64
N MET A 72 9.95 -11.62 2.71
CA MET A 72 9.07 -11.04 3.73
C MET A 72 9.67 -9.74 4.29
N THR A 73 10.93 -9.79 4.74
CA THR A 73 11.62 -8.64 5.33
C THR A 73 11.71 -7.48 4.35
N ARG A 74 11.96 -7.75 3.06
CA ARG A 74 11.99 -6.70 2.04
C ARG A 74 10.62 -6.06 1.84
N PHE A 75 9.55 -6.85 1.76
CA PHE A 75 8.19 -6.34 1.69
C PHE A 75 7.86 -5.43 2.88
N MET A 76 8.13 -5.92 4.09
CA MET A 76 7.91 -5.15 5.32
C MET A 76 8.65 -3.82 5.30
N ASN A 77 9.94 -3.83 4.94
CA ASN A 77 10.75 -2.62 4.92
C ASN A 77 10.22 -1.57 3.93
N LEU A 78 9.84 -2.00 2.72
CA LEU A 78 9.35 -1.08 1.70
C LEU A 78 7.95 -0.55 2.04
N ALA A 79 7.05 -1.40 2.56
CA ALA A 79 5.73 -0.97 3.00
C ALA A 79 5.81 0.05 4.14
N PHE A 80 6.69 -0.17 5.13
CA PHE A 80 6.91 0.82 6.20
C PHE A 80 7.64 2.08 5.73
N GLN A 81 8.54 1.98 4.76
CA GLN A 81 9.16 3.15 4.15
C GLN A 81 8.12 4.00 3.42
N HIS A 82 7.22 3.37 2.66
CA HIS A 82 6.09 4.04 2.01
C HIS A 82 5.18 4.72 3.03
N MET A 83 4.78 3.99 4.07
CA MET A 83 3.97 4.54 5.17
C MET A 83 4.65 5.73 5.85
N ALA A 84 5.97 5.68 6.08
CA ALA A 84 6.70 6.78 6.72
C ALA A 84 6.75 8.03 5.83
N ASP A 85 6.94 7.87 4.53
CA ASP A 85 6.92 8.96 3.55
C ASP A 85 5.51 9.58 3.44
N THR A 86 4.46 8.75 3.34
CA THR A 86 3.07 9.21 3.36
C THR A 86 2.75 9.96 4.66
N ALA A 87 3.20 9.46 5.81
CA ALA A 87 3.01 10.12 7.10
C ALA A 87 3.70 11.48 7.15
N GLU A 88 4.92 11.60 6.64
CA GLU A 88 5.66 12.87 6.56
C GLU A 88 4.90 13.88 5.69
N ARG A 89 4.40 13.49 4.52
CA ARG A 89 3.61 14.37 3.66
C ARG A 89 2.32 14.82 4.35
N LEU A 90 1.55 13.89 4.91
CA LEU A 90 0.28 14.23 5.56
C LEU A 90 0.44 15.17 6.76
N ASN A 91 1.55 15.06 7.51
CA ASN A 91 1.77 15.85 8.74
C ASN A 91 2.59 17.13 8.53
N GLU A 92 3.68 17.06 7.77
CA GLU A 92 4.65 18.15 7.65
C GLU A 92 4.46 18.96 6.35
N PHE A 93 4.01 18.33 5.27
CA PHE A 93 3.92 18.93 3.93
C PHE A 93 2.63 18.54 3.17
N PRO A 94 1.43 18.83 3.72
CA PRO A 94 0.17 18.33 3.17
C PRO A 94 -0.12 18.84 1.76
N GLU A 95 0.46 19.97 1.36
CA GLU A 95 0.40 20.50 -0.01
C GLU A 95 1.19 19.67 -1.04
N GLN A 96 2.08 18.78 -0.58
CA GLN A 96 2.89 17.87 -1.41
C GLN A 96 2.38 16.44 -1.36
N PHE A 97 1.27 16.17 -0.65
CA PHE A 97 0.64 14.87 -0.68
C PHE A 97 -0.06 14.66 -2.02
N GLU A 98 0.33 13.61 -2.72
CA GLU A 98 -0.31 13.13 -3.95
C GLU A 98 -0.60 11.64 -3.79
N GLN A 99 -1.78 11.20 -4.21
CA GLN A 99 -2.15 9.80 -4.23
C GLN A 99 -1.36 9.06 -5.31
N LEU A 100 -0.96 7.84 -5.01
CA LEU A 100 -0.36 6.97 -6.01
C LEU A 100 -1.46 6.24 -6.77
N PHE A 101 -1.80 6.75 -7.97
CA PHE A 101 -2.78 6.13 -8.86
C PHE A 101 -2.13 5.22 -9.90
N GLY A 102 -2.86 4.16 -10.28
CA GLY A 102 -2.47 3.30 -11.39
C GLY A 102 -2.64 4.00 -12.74
N LEU A 103 -1.91 3.52 -13.75
CA LEU A 103 -2.02 3.98 -15.13
C LEU A 103 -2.30 2.77 -16.03
N ARG A 104 -3.22 2.93 -16.98
CA ARG A 104 -3.53 1.89 -17.97
C ARG A 104 -3.59 2.47 -19.37
N GLU A 105 -2.90 1.84 -20.30
CA GLU A 105 -3.02 2.18 -21.72
C GLU A 105 -4.27 1.51 -22.32
N VAL A 106 -5.16 2.31 -22.90
CA VAL A 106 -6.36 1.87 -23.63
C VAL A 106 -6.45 2.65 -24.93
N ASP A 107 -6.49 1.93 -26.06
CA ASP A 107 -6.56 2.52 -27.41
C ASP A 107 -5.50 3.61 -27.68
N GLY A 108 -4.28 3.42 -27.15
CA GLY A 108 -3.16 4.35 -27.30
C GLY A 108 -3.27 5.62 -26.45
N SER A 109 -4.20 5.66 -25.49
CA SER A 109 -4.33 6.73 -24.49
C SER A 109 -4.06 6.17 -23.10
N GLU A 110 -3.32 6.92 -22.29
CA GLU A 110 -3.09 6.59 -20.88
C GLU A 110 -4.28 7.07 -20.04
N LEU A 111 -4.86 6.16 -19.26
CA LEU A 111 -5.96 6.43 -18.35
C LEU A 111 -5.48 6.27 -16.90
N THR A 112 -5.78 7.27 -16.08
CA THR A 112 -5.58 7.18 -14.62
C THR A 112 -6.64 6.28 -14.01
N ILE A 113 -6.20 5.29 -13.25
CA ILE A 113 -7.05 4.35 -12.54
C ILE A 113 -7.00 4.70 -11.04
N VAL A 114 -8.15 5.14 -10.53
CA VAL A 114 -8.32 5.58 -9.14
C VAL A 114 -9.00 4.54 -8.28
N GLU A 115 -9.51 3.47 -8.90
CA GLU A 115 -10.39 2.48 -8.27
C GLU A 115 -9.65 1.67 -7.20
N GLU A 116 -8.47 1.15 -7.52
CA GLU A 116 -7.62 0.38 -6.60
C GLU A 116 -7.27 1.21 -5.37
N TRP A 117 -6.86 2.47 -5.56
CA TRP A 117 -6.61 3.38 -4.44
C TRP A 117 -7.84 3.56 -3.54
N CYS A 118 -9.01 3.75 -4.14
CA CYS A 118 -10.26 3.90 -3.39
C CYS A 118 -10.63 2.63 -2.61
N PHE A 119 -10.44 1.44 -3.19
CA PHE A 119 -10.66 0.17 -2.49
C PHE A 119 -9.72 0.02 -1.30
N GLY A 120 -8.45 0.36 -1.47
CA GLY A 120 -7.45 0.35 -0.42
C GLY A 120 -7.83 1.27 0.72
N TYR A 121 -8.20 2.51 0.39
CA TYR A 121 -8.64 3.50 1.37
C TYR A 121 -9.86 3.00 2.17
N MET A 122 -10.89 2.49 1.50
CA MET A 122 -12.08 1.96 2.16
C MET A 122 -11.76 0.72 3.03
N ARG A 123 -10.82 -0.12 2.61
CA ARG A 123 -10.32 -1.24 3.42
C ARG A 123 -9.65 -0.75 4.70
N GLY A 124 -8.88 0.35 4.63
CA GLY A 124 -8.25 0.96 5.80
C GLY A 124 -9.23 1.63 6.76
N VAL A 125 -10.24 2.33 6.22
CA VAL A 125 -11.33 2.93 7.02
C VAL A 125 -12.02 1.87 7.88
N ALA A 126 -12.28 0.68 7.31
CA ALA A 126 -12.92 -0.43 8.01
C ALA A 126 -12.11 -1.02 9.17
N LEU A 127 -10.83 -0.65 9.33
CA LEU A 127 -10.00 -1.05 10.48
C LEU A 127 -10.25 -0.19 11.73
N SER A 128 -10.91 0.96 11.57
CA SER A 128 -11.20 1.92 12.64
C SER A 128 -12.66 1.93 13.10
N ASP A 129 -13.51 1.07 12.51
CA ASP A 129 -14.94 0.92 12.83
C ASP A 129 -15.20 -0.04 14.01
#